data_AF-X1JI90-F1
#
_entry.id   AF-X1JI90-F1
#
_cell.length_a   1.000
_cell.length_b   1.000
_cell.length_c   1.000
_cell.angle_alpha   90.00
_cell.angle_beta   90.00
_cell.angle_gamma   90.00
#
_symmetry.space_group_name_H-M   'P 1'
#
loop_
_entity.id
_entity.type
_entity.pdbx_description
1 polymer ?
#
loop_
_entity_poly.entity_id
_entity_poly.type
_entity_poly.pdbx_seq_one_letter_code
_entity_poly.pdbx_strand_id
1 'polypeptide(L)'
;TVRNNIAYGCGEAKFEKVVEAAEAAFIHDFIMEMPEQYETFMGERGQRLSGGQRQRVAIARAIFKQAPILILDEATSALDSESERLVQGALHNLMMNRTTLVIAHRLSTVRLAHRIVVLDKGRLVEEGSHGELMAASGIYRRLYELQFVDLMESPV
;
A
#
# COMPACT_ATOMS: atom_id res chain seq x y z
N THR A 1 -18.97 7.89 9.18
CA THR A 1 -19.17 7.81 7.73
C THR A 1 -17.85 7.54 7.02
N VAL A 2 -17.86 7.26 5.71
CA VAL A 2 -16.63 7.09 4.91
C VAL A 2 -15.80 8.37 4.95
N ARG A 3 -16.43 9.53 4.78
CA ARG A 3 -15.80 10.86 4.89
C ARG A 3 -14.99 11.00 6.18
N ASN A 4 -15.61 10.70 7.33
CA ASN A 4 -14.94 10.81 8.63
C ASN A 4 -13.80 9.79 8.80
N ASN A 5 -13.85 8.66 8.10
CA ASN A 5 -12.77 7.68 8.10
C ASN A 5 -11.56 8.17 7.29
N ILE A 6 -11.77 8.85 6.16
CA ILE A 6 -10.68 9.40 5.34
C ILE A 6 -10.08 10.62 6.02
N ALA A 7 -10.91 11.53 6.55
CA ALA A 7 -10.46 12.73 7.27
C ALA A 7 -9.97 12.46 8.70
N TYR A 8 -9.96 11.20 9.14
CA TYR A 8 -9.70 10.85 10.54
C TYR A 8 -8.34 11.38 11.03
N GLY A 9 -8.34 11.99 12.22
CA GLY A 9 -7.13 12.56 12.83
C GLY A 9 -6.71 13.90 12.24
N CYS A 10 -7.50 14.44 11.31
CA CYS A 10 -7.40 15.82 10.84
C CYS A 10 -8.66 16.57 11.32
N GLY A 11 -8.56 17.88 11.53
CA GLY A 11 -9.68 18.72 12.00
C GLY A 11 -10.78 18.89 10.94
N GLU A 12 -11.33 20.10 10.82
CA GLU A 12 -12.32 20.37 9.77
C GLU A 12 -11.74 20.10 8.38
N ALA A 13 -12.31 19.11 7.72
CA ALA A 13 -11.89 18.65 6.40
C ALA A 13 -12.81 19.21 5.32
N LYS A 14 -12.23 20.02 4.43
CA LYS A 14 -12.87 20.40 3.16
C LYS A 14 -13.22 19.15 2.37
N PHE A 15 -14.47 19.06 1.93
CA PHE A 15 -14.98 17.86 1.28
C PHE A 15 -14.21 17.54 -0.01
N GLU A 16 -13.81 18.57 -0.75
CA GLU A 16 -13.04 18.45 -1.98
C GLU A 16 -11.72 17.71 -1.75
N LYS A 17 -11.04 17.97 -0.63
CA LYS A 17 -9.80 17.28 -0.26
C LYS A 17 -10.02 15.82 0.10
N VAL A 18 -11.20 15.48 0.64
CA VAL A 18 -11.58 14.09 0.90
C VAL A 18 -11.81 13.34 -0.41
N VAL A 19 -12.45 13.99 -1.39
CA VAL A 19 -12.66 13.43 -2.73
C VAL A 19 -11.33 13.20 -3.45
N GLU A 20 -10.46 14.22 -3.52
CA GLU A 20 -9.13 14.12 -4.12
C GLU A 20 -8.33 12.93 -3.53
N ALA A 21 -8.36 12.77 -2.20
CA ALA A 21 -7.66 11.67 -1.54
C ALA A 21 -8.27 10.30 -1.84
N ALA A 22 -9.59 10.22 -1.99
CA ALA A 22 -10.30 8.99 -2.37
C ALA A 22 -10.03 8.58 -3.83
N GLU A 23 -9.96 9.54 -4.74
CA GLU A 23 -9.61 9.31 -6.14
C GLU A 23 -8.18 8.80 -6.27
N ALA A 24 -7.22 9.46 -5.61
CA ALA A 24 -5.81 9.05 -5.65
C ALA A 24 -5.56 7.67 -5.01
N ALA A 25 -6.47 7.22 -4.13
CA ALA A 25 -6.47 5.87 -3.55
C ALA A 25 -7.33 4.85 -4.32
N PHE A 26 -7.86 5.23 -5.49
CA PHE A 26 -8.75 4.42 -6.33
C PHE A 26 -9.97 3.87 -5.58
N ILE A 27 -10.55 4.61 -4.65
CA ILE A 27 -11.74 4.17 -3.88
C ILE A 27 -12.98 5.04 -4.12
N HIS A 28 -12.84 6.17 -4.83
CA HIS A 28 -13.93 7.08 -5.12
C HIS A 28 -15.13 6.39 -5.79
N ASP A 29 -14.94 5.70 -6.91
CA ASP A 29 -16.03 5.09 -7.67
C ASP A 29 -16.85 4.11 -6.82
N PHE A 30 -16.17 3.28 -6.04
CA PHE A 30 -16.81 2.35 -5.11
C PHE A 30 -17.57 3.08 -3.99
N ILE A 31 -17.08 4.21 -3.49
CA ILE A 31 -17.82 5.03 -2.53
C ILE A 31 -19.09 5.56 -3.20
N MET A 32 -19.02 6.01 -4.45
CA MET A 32 -20.16 6.56 -5.18
C MET A 32 -21.26 5.52 -5.48
N GLU A 33 -20.90 4.23 -5.54
CA GLU A 33 -21.83 3.11 -5.65
C GLU A 33 -22.60 2.81 -4.34
N MET A 34 -22.16 3.34 -3.20
CA MET A 34 -22.85 3.13 -1.93
C MET A 34 -24.13 3.98 -1.82
N PRO A 35 -25.19 3.50 -1.11
CA PRO A 35 -26.46 4.21 -1.00
C PRO A 35 -26.35 5.65 -0.43
N GLU A 36 -25.46 5.86 0.54
CA GLU A 36 -25.23 7.17 1.18
C GLU A 36 -23.86 7.76 0.79
N GLN A 37 -23.20 7.17 -0.20
CA GLN A 37 -21.90 7.61 -0.72
C GLN A 37 -20.88 7.86 0.39
N TYR A 38 -20.31 9.07 0.47
CA TYR A 38 -19.36 9.48 1.49
C TYR A 38 -19.95 9.53 2.92
N GLU A 39 -21.27 9.64 3.03
CA GLU A 39 -21.98 9.64 4.31
C GLU A 39 -22.32 8.21 4.79
N THR A 40 -22.05 7.19 3.98
CA THR A 40 -22.24 5.78 4.37
C THR A 40 -21.53 5.45 5.69
N PHE A 41 -22.27 4.89 6.65
CA PHE A 41 -21.73 4.44 7.93
C PHE A 41 -20.88 3.17 7.78
N MET A 42 -19.73 3.17 8.45
CA MET A 42 -18.70 2.12 8.36
C MET A 42 -18.52 1.47 9.74
N GLY A 43 -18.37 0.14 9.80
CA GLY A 43 -18.10 -0.59 11.04
C GLY A 43 -19.05 -1.78 11.28
N GLU A 44 -19.10 -2.29 12.52
CA GLU A 44 -19.84 -3.52 12.88
C GLU A 44 -21.36 -3.44 12.59
N ARG A 45 -21.93 -2.23 12.66
CA ARG A 45 -23.35 -1.95 12.35
C ARG A 45 -23.55 -1.23 11.01
N GLY A 46 -22.49 -1.08 10.22
CA GLY A 46 -22.49 -0.37 8.93
C GLY A 46 -22.09 -1.25 7.75
N GLN A 47 -21.80 -0.63 6.62
CA GLN A 47 -21.35 -1.34 5.43
C GLN A 47 -20.02 -2.05 5.71
N ARG A 48 -19.95 -3.34 5.38
CA ARG A 48 -18.71 -4.11 5.45
C ARG A 48 -17.90 -3.92 4.17
N LEU A 49 -16.61 -3.67 4.34
CA LEU A 49 -15.64 -3.57 3.26
C LEU A 49 -14.87 -4.87 3.10
N SER A 50 -14.53 -5.21 1.87
CA SER A 50 -13.50 -6.21 1.57
C SER A 50 -12.14 -5.76 2.14
N GLY A 51 -11.18 -6.69 2.20
CA GLY A 51 -9.81 -6.37 2.64
C GLY A 51 -9.20 -5.22 1.83
N GLY A 52 -9.29 -5.29 0.50
CA GLY A 52 -8.69 -4.31 -0.41
C GLY A 52 -9.39 -2.95 -0.35
N GLN A 53 -10.70 -2.93 -0.15
CA GLN A 53 -11.44 -1.68 0.06
C GLN A 53 -11.03 -1.00 1.38
N ARG A 54 -10.91 -1.76 2.49
CA ARG A 54 -10.44 -1.20 3.77
C ARG A 54 -9.05 -0.60 3.64
N GLN A 55 -8.18 -1.28 2.91
CA GLN A 55 -6.81 -0.84 2.69
C GLN A 55 -6.75 0.44 1.85
N ARG A 56 -7.54 0.53 0.77
CA ARG A 56 -7.67 1.76 -0.01
C ARG A 56 -8.24 2.92 0.80
N VAL A 57 -9.19 2.70 1.71
CA VAL A 57 -9.65 3.74 2.65
C VAL A 57 -8.52 4.20 3.59
N ALA A 58 -7.69 3.27 4.08
CA ALA A 58 -6.52 3.61 4.89
C ALA A 58 -5.47 4.39 4.09
N ILE A 59 -5.27 4.05 2.82
CA ILE A 59 -4.39 4.80 1.91
C ILE A 59 -4.96 6.20 1.66
N ALA A 60 -6.26 6.34 1.37
CA ALA A 60 -6.91 7.64 1.22
C ALA A 60 -6.70 8.51 2.47
N ARG A 61 -6.82 7.92 3.67
CA ARG A 61 -6.51 8.61 4.94
C ARG A 61 -5.05 9.08 5.01
N ALA A 62 -4.10 8.24 4.62
CA ALA A 62 -2.67 8.61 4.61
C ALA A 62 -2.34 9.70 3.56
N ILE A 63 -3.01 9.67 2.40
CA ILE A 63 -2.91 10.69 1.36
C ILE A 63 -3.44 12.02 1.91
N PHE A 64 -4.65 12.00 2.48
CA PHE A 64 -5.31 13.16 3.08
C PHE A 64 -4.48 13.80 4.19
N LYS A 65 -3.84 12.98 5.04
CA LYS A 65 -2.98 13.46 6.14
C LYS A 65 -1.74 14.22 5.66
N GLN A 66 -1.30 14.01 4.42
CA GLN A 66 -0.12 14.68 3.83
C GLN A 66 1.16 14.59 4.69
N ALA A 67 1.37 13.46 5.39
CA ALA A 67 2.58 13.26 6.18
C ALA A 67 3.85 13.18 5.28
N PRO A 68 4.96 13.86 5.65
CA PRO A 68 6.19 13.85 4.85
C PRO A 68 6.98 12.54 4.94
N ILE A 69 6.76 11.77 6.00
CA ILE A 69 7.37 10.47 6.25
C ILE A 69 6.27 9.41 6.35
N LEU A 70 6.43 8.33 5.60
CA LEU A 70 5.53 7.19 5.55
C LEU A 70 6.24 5.93 6.02
N ILE A 71 5.54 5.13 6.82
CA ILE A 71 5.96 3.79 7.21
C ILE A 71 4.88 2.85 6.69
N LEU A 72 5.26 1.94 5.81
CA LEU A 72 4.38 0.94 5.23
C LEU A 72 4.77 -0.43 5.76
N ASP A 73 3.88 -1.05 6.53
CA ASP A 73 4.06 -2.38 7.09
C ASP A 73 3.04 -3.33 6.44
N GLU A 74 3.54 -4.36 5.73
CA GLU A 74 2.74 -5.43 5.11
C GLU A 74 1.41 -5.01 4.44
N ALA A 75 1.45 -4.03 3.53
CA ALA A 75 0.25 -3.45 2.95
C ALA A 75 -0.49 -4.31 1.88
N THR A 76 -0.32 -5.65 1.79
CA THR A 76 -1.00 -6.46 0.73
C THR A 76 -1.29 -7.94 1.06
N SER A 77 -1.08 -8.43 2.28
CA SER A 77 -1.39 -9.84 2.59
C SER A 77 -2.92 -10.06 2.62
N ALA A 78 -3.39 -11.13 1.96
CA ALA A 78 -4.81 -11.56 1.89
C ALA A 78 -5.76 -10.80 0.93
N LEU A 79 -5.28 -10.33 -0.22
CA LEU A 79 -6.12 -9.76 -1.29
C LEU A 79 -6.23 -10.68 -2.51
N ASP A 80 -7.35 -10.61 -3.22
CA ASP A 80 -7.46 -11.11 -4.60
C ASP A 80 -6.61 -10.26 -5.56
N SER A 81 -6.31 -10.80 -6.75
CA SER A 81 -5.37 -10.19 -7.70
C SER A 81 -5.80 -8.80 -8.21
N GLU A 82 -7.09 -8.55 -8.35
CA GLU A 82 -7.60 -7.25 -8.81
C GLU A 82 -7.48 -6.21 -7.68
N SER A 83 -7.94 -6.56 -6.48
CA SER A 83 -7.78 -5.74 -5.28
C SER A 83 -6.30 -5.40 -5.02
N GLU A 84 -5.41 -6.38 -5.19
CA GLU A 84 -3.97 -6.17 -5.02
C GLU A 84 -3.43 -5.11 -5.98
N ARG A 85 -3.78 -5.20 -7.27
CA ARG A 85 -3.34 -4.24 -8.28
C ARG A 85 -3.77 -2.81 -7.95
N LEU A 86 -5.03 -2.64 -7.53
CA LEU A 86 -5.56 -1.33 -7.14
C LEU A 86 -4.86 -0.78 -5.89
N VAL A 87 -4.61 -1.63 -4.90
CA VAL A 87 -3.88 -1.25 -3.68
C VAL A 87 -2.43 -0.85 -4.00
N GLN A 88 -1.74 -1.62 -4.85
CA GLN A 88 -0.37 -1.28 -5.29
C GLN A 88 -0.33 0.07 -6.03
N GLY A 89 -1.30 0.33 -6.91
CA GLY A 89 -1.42 1.64 -7.57
C GLY A 89 -1.65 2.77 -6.57
N ALA A 90 -2.53 2.58 -5.59
CA ALA A 90 -2.80 3.56 -4.55
C ALA A 90 -1.57 3.82 -3.65
N LEU A 91 -0.81 2.78 -3.30
CA LEU A 91 0.46 2.89 -2.56
C LEU A 91 1.50 3.67 -3.37
N HIS A 92 1.62 3.39 -4.67
CA HIS A 92 2.51 4.13 -5.55
C HIS A 92 2.19 5.63 -5.54
N ASN A 93 0.91 6.00 -5.72
CA ASN A 93 0.46 7.40 -5.65
C ASN A 93 0.77 8.04 -4.29
N LEU A 94 0.54 7.31 -3.19
CA LEU A 94 0.82 7.79 -1.84
C LEU A 94 2.32 8.07 -1.63
N MET A 95 3.21 7.24 -2.19
CA MET A 95 4.67 7.34 -1.99
C MET A 95 5.32 8.50 -2.76
N MET A 96 4.65 9.02 -3.81
CA MET A 96 5.21 10.09 -4.63
C MET A 96 5.54 11.34 -3.80
N ASN A 97 6.76 11.85 -3.98
CA ASN A 97 7.30 13.03 -3.29
C ASN A 97 7.34 12.92 -1.75
N ARG A 98 7.44 11.70 -1.21
CA ARG A 98 7.50 11.45 0.25
C ARG A 98 8.64 10.51 0.61
N THR A 99 9.20 10.70 1.81
CA THR A 99 10.15 9.74 2.36
C THR A 99 9.37 8.52 2.84
N THR A 100 9.60 7.35 2.25
CA THR A 100 8.85 6.13 2.56
C THR A 100 9.80 5.05 3.04
N LEU A 101 9.57 4.55 4.25
CA LEU A 101 10.15 3.31 4.77
C LEU A 101 9.16 2.18 4.52
N VAL A 102 9.56 1.17 3.75
CA VAL A 102 8.72 0.01 3.43
C VAL A 102 9.28 -1.22 4.11
N ILE A 103 8.47 -1.87 4.93
CA ILE A 103 8.71 -3.19 5.50
C ILE A 103 7.83 -4.14 4.69
N ALA A 104 8.44 -4.85 3.74
CA ALA A 104 7.71 -5.66 2.79
C ALA A 104 8.09 -7.14 2.89
N HIS A 105 7.07 -7.97 2.98
CA HIS A 105 7.15 -9.40 2.76
C HIS A 105 6.95 -9.78 1.28
N ARG A 106 6.63 -8.82 0.40
CA ARG A 106 6.57 -9.02 -1.06
C ARG A 106 7.65 -8.20 -1.75
N LEU A 107 8.52 -8.87 -2.49
CA LEU A 107 9.68 -8.25 -3.11
C LEU A 107 9.35 -7.38 -4.34
N SER A 108 8.11 -7.44 -4.86
CA SER A 108 7.61 -6.56 -5.93
C SER A 108 7.64 -5.08 -5.53
N THR A 109 7.24 -4.74 -4.30
CA THR A 109 7.30 -3.36 -3.78
C THR A 109 8.74 -2.96 -3.43
N VAL A 110 9.56 -3.91 -2.98
CA VAL A 110 10.99 -3.67 -2.65
C VAL A 110 11.80 -3.30 -3.90
N ARG A 111 11.49 -3.87 -5.06
CA ARG A 111 12.18 -3.59 -6.33
C ARG A 111 12.13 -2.10 -6.73
N LEU A 112 11.08 -1.38 -6.33
CA LEU A 112 10.91 0.04 -6.65
C LEU A 112 11.65 0.97 -5.69
N ALA A 113 12.28 0.44 -4.64
CA ALA A 113 12.96 1.25 -3.64
C ALA A 113 14.27 1.83 -4.19
N HIS A 114 14.53 3.10 -3.84
CA HIS A 114 15.81 3.76 -4.11
C HIS A 114 16.99 3.09 -3.38
N ARG A 115 16.73 2.56 -2.18
CA ARG A 115 17.68 1.90 -1.30
C ARG A 115 16.98 0.75 -0.57
N ILE A 116 17.60 -0.41 -0.58
CA ILE A 116 17.13 -1.62 0.07
C ILE A 116 18.11 -1.95 1.19
N VAL A 117 17.57 -2.28 2.37
CA VAL A 117 18.33 -2.71 3.53
C VAL A 117 17.88 -4.11 3.90
N VAL A 118 18.81 -5.07 3.91
CA VAL A 118 18.55 -6.46 4.26
C VAL A 118 18.99 -6.68 5.70
N LEU A 119 18.08 -7.23 6.50
CA LEU A 119 18.34 -7.60 7.88
C LEU A 119 18.38 -9.12 8.01
N ASP A 120 19.42 -9.65 8.66
CA ASP A 120 19.47 -11.04 9.13
C ASP A 120 19.84 -11.05 10.61
N LYS A 121 19.07 -11.80 11.41
CA LYS A 121 19.24 -11.91 12.88
C LYS A 121 19.41 -10.56 13.59
N GLY A 122 18.63 -9.56 13.17
CA GLY A 122 18.65 -8.21 13.75
C GLY A 122 19.87 -7.37 13.38
N ARG A 123 20.63 -7.75 12.35
CA ARG A 123 21.79 -6.98 11.86
C ARG A 123 21.64 -6.66 10.38
N LEU A 124 22.14 -5.49 9.98
CA LEU A 124 22.27 -5.12 8.57
C LEU A 124 23.36 -5.99 7.93
N VAL A 125 22.96 -6.78 6.93
CA VAL A 125 23.87 -7.71 6.22
C VAL A 125 24.14 -7.28 4.79
N GLU A 126 23.17 -6.63 4.13
CA GLU A 126 23.32 -6.10 2.78
C GLU A 126 22.58 -4.77 2.65
N GLU A 127 23.10 -3.91 1.77
CA GLU A 127 22.52 -2.61 1.46
C GLU A 127 22.86 -2.23 0.01
N GLY A 128 21.88 -1.70 -0.72
CA GLY A 128 22.10 -1.19 -2.07
C GLY A 128 20.79 -0.97 -2.82
N SER A 129 20.91 -0.61 -4.08
CA SER A 129 19.80 -0.68 -5.04
C SER A 129 19.47 -2.13 -5.41
N HIS A 130 18.29 -2.36 -5.99
CA HIS A 130 17.91 -3.68 -6.48
C HIS A 130 18.97 -4.29 -7.43
N GLY A 131 19.50 -3.49 -8.36
CA GLY A 131 20.50 -3.97 -9.33
C GLY A 131 21.81 -4.40 -8.67
N GLU A 132 22.32 -3.62 -7.73
CA GLU A 132 23.56 -3.93 -6.99
C GLU A 132 23.40 -5.21 -6.17
N LEU A 133 22.28 -5.36 -5.46
CA LEU A 133 22.01 -6.53 -4.63
C LEU A 133 21.77 -7.81 -5.44
N MET A 134 21.14 -7.70 -6.62
CA MET A 134 21.00 -8.83 -7.54
C MET A 134 22.34 -9.29 -8.12
N ALA A 135 23.28 -8.37 -8.36
CA ALA A 135 24.62 -8.70 -8.84
C ALA A 135 25.50 -9.35 -7.75
N ALA A 136 25.35 -8.90 -6.49
CA ALA A 136 26.16 -9.35 -5.35
C ALA A 136 25.94 -10.84 -4.96
N SER A 137 24.92 -11.50 -5.50
CA SER A 137 24.58 -12.91 -5.23
C SER A 137 24.43 -13.25 -3.74
N GLY A 138 23.97 -12.29 -2.93
CA GLY A 138 23.75 -12.40 -1.50
C GLY A 138 22.37 -12.96 -1.11
N ILE A 139 22.01 -12.77 0.16
CA ILE A 139 20.71 -13.09 0.77
C ILE A 139 19.58 -12.42 0.01
N TYR A 140 19.73 -11.16 -0.39
CA TYR A 140 18.69 -10.46 -1.16
C TYR A 140 18.30 -11.23 -2.42
N ARG A 141 19.29 -11.58 -3.25
CA ARG A 141 19.08 -12.31 -4.50
C ARG A 141 18.42 -13.66 -4.24
N ARG A 142 18.90 -14.40 -3.23
CA ARG A 142 18.33 -15.70 -2.87
C ARG A 142 16.85 -15.59 -2.48
N LEU A 143 16.49 -14.61 -1.65
CA LEU A 143 15.10 -14.36 -1.27
C LEU A 143 14.25 -13.96 -2.48
N TYR A 144 14.81 -13.15 -3.38
CA TYR A 144 14.17 -12.75 -4.63
C TYR A 144 13.89 -13.95 -5.53
N GLU A 145 14.88 -14.78 -5.78
CA GLU A 145 14.71 -16.00 -6.59
C GLU A 145 13.66 -16.93 -5.96
N LEU A 146 13.67 -17.16 -4.65
CA LEU A 146 12.65 -17.99 -4.00
C LEU A 146 11.22 -17.48 -4.20
N GLN A 147 11.01 -16.16 -4.19
CA GLN A 147 9.67 -15.58 -4.38
C GLN A 147 9.19 -15.53 -5.83
N PHE A 148 10.11 -15.51 -6.79
CA PHE A 148 9.79 -15.32 -8.22
C PHE A 148 10.06 -16.56 -9.09
N VAL A 149 10.79 -17.58 -8.60
CA VAL A 149 10.96 -18.87 -9.29
C VAL A 149 9.68 -19.71 -9.20
N ASP A 150 8.91 -19.62 -8.11
CA ASP A 150 7.57 -20.22 -8.01
C ASP A 150 6.57 -19.71 -9.07
N LEU A 151 6.82 -18.52 -9.67
CA LEU A 151 6.00 -17.97 -10.75
C LEU A 151 6.38 -18.50 -12.14
N MET A 152 7.54 -19.15 -12.30
CA MET A 152 7.99 -19.71 -13.58
C MET A 152 7.77 -21.23 -13.70
N GLU A 153 7.42 -21.93 -12.61
CA GLU A 153 7.10 -23.36 -12.61
C GLU A 153 5.59 -23.67 -12.60
N SER A 154 4.71 -22.70 -12.89
CA SER A 154 3.30 -22.99 -13.20
C SER A 154 3.12 -23.10 -14.73
N PRO A 155 3.24 -24.30 -15.33
CA PRO A 155 2.81 -24.48 -16.71
C PRO A 155 1.30 -24.27 -16.78
N VAL A 156 0.89 -23.48 -17.77
CA VAL A 156 -0.51 -23.37 -18.23
C VAL A 156 -1.05 -24.76 -18.59
#